data_AF-A0A6I6UG50-F1
#
_entry.id   AF-A0A6I6UG50-F1
#
_cell.length_a   1.000
_cell.length_b   1.000
_cell.length_c   1.000
_cell.angle_alpha   90.00
_cell.angle_beta   90.00
_cell.angle_gamma   90.00
#
_symmetry.space_group_name_H-M   'P 1'
#
loop_
_entity.id
_entity.type
_entity.pdbx_description
1 polymer ?
#
loop_
_entity_poly.entity_id
_entity_poly.type
_entity_poly.pdbx_seq_one_letter_code
_entity_poly.pdbx_strand_id
1 'polypeptide(L)'
;MKKVFSIASFIIFLVGLVFYFLALLGKDTFLLPAVIMAVVGFVAGLFGEKTIHRKIGLYGNGLILVVGLLLPFVVATFFWNKP
;
A
#
# COMPACT_ATOMS: atom_id res chain seq x y z
N MET A 1 16.45 8.00 14.65
CA MET A 1 15.00 8.00 14.34
C MET A 1 14.69 7.76 12.86
N LYS A 2 15.28 8.49 11.90
CA LYS A 2 14.99 8.32 10.45
C LYS A 2 15.16 6.90 9.91
N LYS A 3 16.18 6.15 10.38
CA LYS A 3 16.36 4.73 10.05
C LYS A 3 15.20 3.83 10.48
N VAL A 4 14.59 4.13 11.65
CA VAL A 4 13.44 3.37 12.18
C VAL A 4 12.23 3.54 11.28
N PHE A 5 11.96 4.76 10.80
CA PHE A 5 10.88 5.02 9.84
C PHE A 5 11.07 4.24 8.54
N SER A 6 12.30 4.12 8.03
CA SER A 6 12.60 3.32 6.84
C SER A 6 12.33 1.82 7.06
N ILE A 7 12.70 1.28 8.22
CA ILE A 7 12.47 -0.13 8.56
C ILE A 7 10.97 -0.37 8.79
N ALA A 8 10.30 0.52 9.53
CA ALA A 8 8.87 0.44 9.77
C ALA A 8 8.06 0.48 8.47
N SER A 9 8.38 1.39 7.55
CA SER A 9 7.76 1.47 6.21
C SER A 9 7.86 0.14 5.45
N PHE A 10 9.04 -0.50 5.51
CA PHE A 10 9.27 -1.80 4.89
C PHE A 10 8.49 -2.94 5.57
N ILE A 11 8.49 -3.01 6.90
CA ILE A 11 7.73 -4.03 7.65
C ILE A 11 6.23 -3.88 7.40
N ILE A 12 5.72 -2.64 7.46
CA ILE A 12 4.31 -2.34 7.18
C ILE A 12 3.94 -2.76 5.75
N PHE A 13 4.84 -2.53 4.78
CA PHE A 13 4.66 -3.02 3.42
C PHE A 13 4.51 -4.54 3.36
N LEU A 14 5.38 -5.31 4.04
CA LEU A 14 5.29 -6.78 4.03
C LEU A 14 3.96 -7.28 4.61
N VAL A 15 3.48 -6.67 5.71
CA VAL A 15 2.18 -7.03 6.31
C VAL A 15 1.02 -6.62 5.39
N GLY A 16 1.06 -5.39 4.85
CA GLY A 16 0.06 -4.90 3.90
C GLY A 16 0.01 -5.77 2.63
N LEU A 17 1.15 -6.28 2.17
CA LEU A 17 1.26 -7.18 1.03
C LEU A 17 0.55 -8.51 1.29
N VAL A 18 0.69 -9.08 2.49
CA VAL A 18 -0.05 -10.30 2.87
C VAL A 18 -1.56 -10.07 2.82
N PHE A 19 -2.05 -8.97 3.39
CA PHE A 19 -3.48 -8.63 3.32
C PHE A 19 -3.94 -8.39 1.88
N TYR A 20 -3.11 -7.73 1.07
CA TYR A 20 -3.44 -7.49 -0.33
C TYR A 20 -3.54 -8.80 -1.13
N PHE A 21 -2.62 -9.75 -0.92
CA PHE A 21 -2.72 -11.08 -1.53
C PHE A 21 -3.98 -11.84 -1.09
N LEU A 22 -4.35 -11.77 0.19
CA LEU A 22 -5.60 -12.38 0.66
C LEU A 22 -6.83 -11.78 -0.03
N ALA A 23 -6.83 -10.46 -0.26
CA ALA A 23 -7.89 -9.80 -1.02
C ALA A 23 -7.95 -10.32 -2.47
N LEU A 24 -6.80 -10.45 -3.14
CA LEU A 24 -6.73 -10.99 -4.51
C LEU A 24 -7.20 -12.46 -4.62
N LEU A 25 -7.13 -13.22 -3.53
CA LEU A 25 -7.67 -14.58 -3.45
C LEU A 25 -9.19 -14.63 -3.17
N GLY A 26 -9.88 -13.48 -3.26
CA GLY A 26 -11.33 -13.37 -3.08
C GLY A 26 -11.77 -13.13 -1.64
N LYS A 27 -10.85 -12.81 -0.72
CA LYS A 27 -11.20 -12.38 0.64
C LYS A 27 -11.28 -10.86 0.71
N ASP A 28 -12.32 -10.29 0.13
CA ASP A 28 -12.47 -8.84 -0.08
C ASP A 28 -12.37 -8.00 1.20
N THR A 29 -12.71 -8.60 2.35
CA THR A 29 -12.57 -7.96 3.67
C THR A 29 -11.14 -7.52 4.01
N PHE A 30 -10.12 -8.08 3.36
CA PHE A 30 -8.71 -7.72 3.56
C PHE A 30 -8.24 -6.53 2.71
N LEU A 31 -9.02 -6.08 1.72
CA LEU A 31 -8.62 -4.97 0.86
C LEU A 31 -8.46 -3.66 1.65
N LEU A 32 -9.46 -3.32 2.47
CA LEU A 32 -9.42 -2.09 3.27
C LEU A 32 -8.24 -2.07 4.27
N PRO A 33 -8.00 -3.13 5.08
CA PRO A 33 -6.79 -3.23 5.89
C PRO A 33 -5.49 -3.11 5.09
N ALA A 34 -5.40 -3.73 3.90
CA ALA A 34 -4.21 -3.63 3.05
C ALA A 34 -3.93 -2.18 2.61
N VAL A 35 -4.98 -1.45 2.20
CA VAL A 35 -4.89 -0.05 1.80
C VAL A 35 -4.50 0.85 2.98
N ILE A 36 -5.11 0.66 4.16
CA ILE A 36 -4.74 1.43 5.37
C ILE A 36 -3.27 1.22 5.73
N MET A 37 -2.82 -0.04 5.74
CA MET A 37 -1.41 -0.37 5.98
C MET A 37 -0.50 0.30 4.94
N ALA A 38 -0.88 0.24 3.67
CA ALA A 38 -0.12 0.90 2.62
C ALA A 38 -0.04 2.42 2.79
N VAL A 39 -1.11 3.10 3.20
CA VAL A 39 -1.07 4.55 3.48
C VAL A 39 -0.09 4.84 4.62
N VAL A 40 -0.22 4.15 5.75
CA VAL A 40 0.64 4.36 6.93
C VAL A 40 2.10 4.06 6.59
N GLY A 41 2.36 2.96 5.89
CA GLY A 41 3.70 2.55 5.47
C GLY A 41 4.32 3.53 4.46
N PHE A 42 3.52 4.06 3.54
CA PHE A 42 3.96 5.07 2.58
C PHE A 42 4.35 6.37 3.28
N VAL A 43 3.48 6.89 4.15
CA VAL A 43 3.74 8.11 4.95
C VAL A 43 4.98 7.93 5.82
N ALA A 44 5.13 6.80 6.52
CA ALA A 44 6.34 6.49 7.29
C ALA A 44 7.60 6.51 6.41
N GLY A 45 7.51 5.97 5.19
CA GLY A 45 8.60 5.96 4.22
C GLY A 45 9.03 7.35 3.77
N LEU A 46 8.12 8.33 3.72
CA LEU A 46 8.44 9.71 3.31
C LEU A 46 9.43 10.37 4.29
N PHE A 47 9.29 10.10 5.60
CA PHE A 47 10.16 10.63 6.66
C PHE A 47 11.39 9.76 6.96
N GLY A 48 11.53 8.63 6.26
CA GLY A 48 12.64 7.69 6.43
C GLY A 48 13.98 8.18 5.83
N GLU A 49 15.06 7.60 6.31
CA GLU A 49 16.40 7.75 5.72
C GLU A 49 16.49 7.05 4.35
N LYS A 50 17.32 7.56 3.43
CA LYS A 50 17.53 7.06 2.04
C LYS A 50 18.25 5.70 1.99
N THR A 51 17.66 4.68 2.63
CA THR A 51 18.13 3.29 2.61
C THR A 51 17.35 2.46 1.59
N ILE A 52 17.85 1.25 1.29
CA ILE A 52 17.12 0.30 0.43
C ILE A 52 15.74 -0.06 1.00
N HIS A 53 15.62 -0.14 2.34
CA HIS A 53 14.37 -0.49 3.02
C HIS A 53 13.30 0.58 2.78
N ARG A 54 13.68 1.87 2.84
CA ARG A 54 12.79 2.98 2.50
C ARG A 54 12.34 2.90 1.05
N LYS A 55 13.25 2.61 0.12
CA LYS A 55 12.89 2.52 -1.31
C LYS A 55 11.85 1.41 -1.53
N ILE A 56 12.12 0.21 -1.03
CA ILE A 56 11.20 -0.92 -1.18
C ILE A 56 9.86 -0.62 -0.49
N GLY A 57 9.90 -0.08 0.73
CA GLY A 57 8.69 0.33 1.46
C GLY A 57 7.87 1.38 0.69
N LEU A 58 8.49 2.44 0.17
CA LEU A 58 7.79 3.47 -0.59
C LEU A 58 7.19 2.94 -1.90
N TYR A 59 7.98 2.24 -2.72
CA TYR A 59 7.48 1.71 -3.98
C TYR A 59 6.42 0.63 -3.77
N GLY A 60 6.63 -0.27 -2.81
CA GLY A 60 5.70 -1.34 -2.49
C GLY A 60 4.37 -0.84 -1.93
N ASN A 61 4.41 0.01 -0.90
CA ASN A 61 3.20 0.63 -0.37
C ASN A 61 2.50 1.49 -1.43
N GLY A 62 3.26 2.28 -2.19
CA GLY A 62 2.71 3.08 -3.29
C GLY A 62 2.02 2.23 -4.36
N LEU A 63 2.58 1.07 -4.70
CA LEU A 63 1.97 0.15 -5.65
C LEU A 63 0.65 -0.41 -5.14
N ILE A 64 0.57 -0.80 -3.86
CA ILE A 64 -0.70 -1.24 -3.24
C ILE A 64 -1.74 -0.12 -3.29
N LEU A 65 -1.36 1.14 -3.05
CA LEU A 65 -2.28 2.27 -3.15
C LEU A 65 -2.75 2.51 -4.59
N VAL A 66 -1.84 2.46 -5.56
CA VAL A 66 -2.20 2.66 -6.97
C VAL A 66 -3.15 1.57 -7.45
N VAL A 67 -2.79 0.30 -7.23
CA VAL A 67 -3.54 -0.82 -7.79
C VAL A 67 -4.77 -1.17 -6.95
N GLY A 68 -4.68 -1.06 -5.62
CA GLY A 68 -5.77 -1.41 -4.70
C GLY A 68 -6.79 -0.31 -4.46
N LEU A 69 -6.45 0.96 -4.74
CA LEU A 69 -7.36 2.08 -4.50
C LEU A 69 -7.53 2.97 -5.73
N LEU A 70 -6.44 3.55 -6.26
CA LEU A 70 -6.54 4.57 -7.30
C LEU A 70 -7.10 4.03 -8.62
N LEU A 71 -6.59 2.88 -9.10
CA LEU A 71 -7.07 2.27 -10.35
C LEU A 71 -8.54 1.85 -10.25
N PRO A 72 -9.00 1.09 -9.23
CA PRO A 72 -10.41 0.76 -9.08
C PRO A 72 -11.30 1.99 -8.98
N PHE A 73 -10.89 3.01 -8.20
CA PHE A 73 -11.62 4.26 -8.09
C PHE A 73 -11.78 4.96 -9.44
N VAL A 74 -10.71 5.04 -10.22
CA VAL A 74 -10.75 5.65 -11.55
C VAL A 74 -11.64 4.87 -12.50
N VAL A 75 -11.50 3.54 -12.54
CA VAL A 75 -12.32 2.68 -13.40
C VAL A 75 -13.80 2.78 -13.04
N ALA A 76 -14.15 2.62 -11.76
CA ALA A 76 -15.54 2.67 -11.30
C ALA A 76 -16.18 4.05 -11.49
N THR A 77 -15.41 5.13 -11.34
CA THR A 77 -15.96 6.49 -11.39
C THR A 77 -16.02 7.06 -12.80
N PHE A 78 -15.02 6.78 -13.64
CA PHE A 78 -14.89 7.44 -14.95
C PHE A 78 -15.19 6.53 -16.14
N PHE A 79 -14.96 5.22 -16.03
CA PHE A 79 -15.10 4.28 -17.16
C PHE A 79 -16.35 3.43 -17.04
N TRP A 80 -16.67 2.94 -15.84
CA TRP A 80 -17.82 2.08 -15.55
C TRP A 80 -18.83 2.81 -14.65
N ASN A 81 -19.28 3.99 -15.08
CA ASN A 81 -20.23 4.81 -14.33
C ASN A 81 -21.70 4.61 -14.73
N LYS A 82 -21.97 3.66 -15.63
CA LYS A 82 -23.31 3.25 -16.05
C LYS A 82 -23.41 1.71 -16.00
N PRO A 83 -24.57 1.16 -15.60
CA PRO A 83 -24.80 -0.29 -15.57
C PRO A 83 -24.73 -0.91 -16.96
#